data_AF-A0A814H0Z3-F1
#
_entry.id   AF-A0A814H0Z3-F1
#
_cell.length_a   1.000
_cell.length_b   1.000
_cell.length_c   1.000
_cell.angle_alpha   90.00
_cell.angle_beta   90.00
_cell.angle_gamma   90.00
#
_symmetry.space_group_name_H-M   'P 1'
#
loop_
_entity.id
_entity.type
_entity.pdbx_description
1 polymer ?
#
loop_
_entity_poly.entity_id
_entity_poly.type
_entity_poly.pdbx_seq_one_letter_code
_entity_poly.pdbx_strand_id
1 'polypeptide(L)'
;MKPNNHIDGVFFAEMLKKVIAHLETSKYQHAQLCVSIQGRSMDEWDQLATWFLKNKMHSTNVNYMIQVPRVFNVHYASGKLKNFQELLTNLFQPLFDATINPESHPDLFRFMRYFTGFDSVDDESKPERSIITSMTYPDQWNTNENPPYAYYLFYMYANILALNQLRRSRGLNTYQFRPHCGEAGDASHLTAAYILAENISHGLVLRESSVLQYLYYLCQIGIAMSPLSNNSLFLSYNQSPFLEYFQRGLCVSLSTDDPLQFHFTQEPLMEEYSIAAQIWKLSSIDMCEIARNSVLMSGYSDEVKKAWLGLHYKEPGVAGNDIRRSNVPNLRIGYRYEVLCEELHLLKLAYHSRQEVIFFLL
;
A
#
# COMPACT_ATOMS: atom_id res chain seq x y z
N MET A 1 -4.34 -13.96 -14.85
CA MET A 1 -4.69 -13.60 -16.25
C MET A 1 -3.99 -12.29 -16.60
N LYS A 2 -3.62 -12.04 -17.87
CA LYS A 2 -2.87 -10.83 -18.26
C LYS A 2 -3.62 -10.00 -19.31
N PRO A 3 -3.58 -8.65 -19.24
CA PRO A 3 -4.12 -7.74 -20.25
C PRO A 3 -3.48 -7.93 -21.64
N ASN A 4 -2.19 -8.23 -21.68
CA ASN A 4 -1.47 -8.50 -22.91
C ASN A 4 -1.42 -10.01 -23.17
N ASN A 5 -2.30 -10.49 -24.06
CA ASN A 5 -2.37 -11.88 -24.51
C ASN A 5 -2.84 -11.95 -25.99
N HIS A 6 -2.95 -13.15 -26.57
CA HIS A 6 -3.30 -13.35 -28.00
C HIS A 6 -4.63 -12.74 -28.46
N ILE A 7 -5.51 -12.35 -27.54
CA ILE A 7 -6.82 -11.75 -27.82
C ILE A 7 -6.96 -10.39 -27.14
N ASP A 8 -5.86 -9.68 -26.91
CA ASP A 8 -5.81 -8.36 -26.26
C ASP A 8 -6.53 -8.31 -24.89
N GLY A 9 -6.47 -9.40 -24.14
CA GLY A 9 -7.02 -9.45 -22.78
C GLY A 9 -8.55 -9.36 -22.69
N VAL A 10 -9.29 -9.63 -23.78
CA VAL A 10 -10.76 -9.49 -23.82
C VAL A 10 -11.45 -10.30 -22.71
N PHE A 11 -11.13 -11.59 -22.55
CA PHE A 11 -11.73 -12.39 -21.46
C PHE A 11 -11.39 -11.88 -20.06
N PHE A 12 -10.17 -11.37 -19.88
CA PHE A 12 -9.77 -10.80 -18.59
C PHE A 12 -10.60 -9.54 -18.29
N ALA A 13 -10.79 -8.67 -19.28
CA ALA A 13 -11.64 -7.50 -19.16
C ALA A 13 -13.11 -7.86 -18.88
N GLU A 14 -13.67 -8.85 -19.60
CA GLU A 14 -15.04 -9.31 -19.38
C GLU A 14 -15.26 -9.89 -17.99
N MET A 15 -14.33 -10.70 -17.50
CA MET A 15 -14.40 -11.24 -16.15
C MET A 15 -14.31 -10.12 -15.11
N LEU A 16 -13.34 -9.22 -15.26
CA LEU A 16 -13.14 -8.12 -14.33
C LEU A 16 -14.33 -7.15 -14.32
N LYS A 17 -14.98 -6.93 -15.47
CA LYS A 17 -16.23 -6.15 -15.54
C LYS A 17 -17.36 -6.74 -14.71
N LYS A 18 -17.49 -8.06 -14.64
CA LYS A 18 -18.50 -8.70 -13.78
C LYS A 18 -18.23 -8.42 -12.30
N VAL A 19 -16.96 -8.45 -11.91
CA VAL A 19 -16.54 -8.10 -10.54
C VAL A 19 -16.81 -6.62 -10.25
N ILE A 20 -16.43 -5.72 -11.17
CA ILE A 20 -16.67 -4.27 -11.03
C ILE A 20 -18.19 -4.00 -10.92
N ALA A 21 -18.99 -4.58 -11.81
CA ALA A 21 -20.44 -4.40 -11.79
C ALA A 21 -21.05 -4.88 -10.47
N HIS A 22 -20.56 -5.97 -9.90
CA HIS A 22 -20.99 -6.44 -8.58
C HIS A 22 -20.61 -5.43 -7.48
N LEU A 23 -19.37 -4.92 -7.48
CA LEU A 23 -18.94 -3.90 -6.52
C LEU A 23 -19.75 -2.61 -6.63
N GLU A 24 -20.18 -2.21 -7.84
CA GLU A 24 -21.04 -1.06 -8.07
C GLU A 24 -22.48 -1.25 -7.56
N THR A 25 -22.93 -2.50 -7.38
CA THR A 25 -24.22 -2.75 -6.68
C THR A 25 -24.14 -2.46 -5.19
N SER A 26 -22.94 -2.50 -4.61
CA SER A 26 -22.71 -2.20 -3.21
C SER A 26 -22.49 -0.69 -3.01
N LYS A 27 -23.27 -0.09 -2.12
CA LYS A 27 -23.13 1.33 -1.78
C LYS A 27 -21.87 1.62 -0.96
N TYR A 28 -21.38 0.64 -0.20
CA TYR A 28 -20.38 0.85 0.84
C TYR A 28 -19.06 0.12 0.58
N GLN A 29 -19.04 -0.85 -0.34
CA GLN A 29 -17.82 -1.58 -0.67
C GLN A 29 -17.09 -0.88 -1.83
N HIS A 30 -15.81 -0.64 -1.58
CA HIS A 30 -14.90 0.01 -2.50
C HIS A 30 -13.62 -0.82 -2.60
N ALA A 31 -13.01 -0.87 -3.78
CA ALA A 31 -11.81 -1.64 -4.02
C ALA A 31 -10.67 -0.79 -4.56
N GLN A 32 -9.44 -1.21 -4.26
CA GLN A 32 -8.23 -0.72 -4.91
C GLN A 32 -7.54 -1.94 -5.52
N LEU A 33 -7.77 -2.17 -6.81
CA LEU A 33 -7.30 -3.38 -7.48
C LEU A 33 -5.87 -3.19 -7.98
N CYS A 34 -5.00 -4.15 -7.69
CA CYS A 34 -3.64 -4.16 -8.18
C CYS A 34 -3.57 -4.61 -9.64
N VAL A 35 -2.82 -3.87 -10.46
CA VAL A 35 -2.50 -4.24 -11.85
C VAL A 35 -1.01 -4.10 -12.06
N SER A 36 -0.39 -5.13 -12.61
CA SER A 36 1.07 -5.20 -12.66
C SER A 36 1.67 -4.53 -13.88
N ILE A 37 2.76 -3.78 -13.68
CA ILE A 37 3.72 -3.35 -14.71
C ILE A 37 5.07 -4.00 -14.35
N GLN A 38 5.67 -4.73 -15.30
CA GLN A 38 6.91 -5.48 -15.02
C GLN A 38 8.18 -4.67 -15.27
N GLY A 39 8.08 -3.54 -15.97
CA GLY A 39 9.24 -2.70 -16.30
C GLY A 39 10.19 -3.32 -17.33
N ARG A 40 9.72 -4.22 -18.20
CA ARG A 40 10.54 -4.86 -19.25
C ARG A 40 10.67 -4.00 -20.50
N SER A 41 9.70 -3.12 -20.75
CA SER A 41 9.70 -2.15 -21.85
C SER A 41 8.91 -0.92 -21.42
N MET A 42 9.26 0.24 -21.99
CA MET A 42 8.49 1.49 -21.86
C MET A 42 7.05 1.33 -22.41
N ASP A 43 6.85 0.47 -23.41
CA ASP A 43 5.55 0.26 -24.05
C ASP A 43 4.52 -0.42 -23.13
N GLU A 44 4.94 -1.02 -22.01
CA GLU A 44 4.01 -1.70 -21.08
C GLU A 44 2.93 -0.74 -20.56
N TRP A 45 3.28 0.53 -20.37
CA TRP A 45 2.34 1.56 -19.92
C TRP A 45 1.28 1.89 -20.95
N ASP A 46 1.68 2.15 -22.20
CA ASP A 46 0.74 2.45 -23.27
C ASP A 46 -0.16 1.26 -23.60
N GLN A 47 0.39 0.05 -23.57
CA GLN A 47 -0.38 -1.19 -23.74
C GLN A 47 -1.45 -1.32 -22.65
N LEU A 48 -1.08 -1.12 -21.38
CA LEU A 48 -2.01 -1.20 -20.27
C LEU A 48 -3.08 -0.10 -20.35
N ALA A 49 -2.68 1.14 -20.65
CA ALA A 49 -3.59 2.27 -20.75
C ALA A 49 -4.58 2.12 -21.91
N THR A 50 -4.10 1.66 -23.06
CA THR A 50 -4.94 1.36 -24.23
C THR A 50 -5.95 0.26 -23.89
N TRP A 51 -5.48 -0.84 -23.27
CA TRP A 51 -6.36 -1.92 -22.83
C TRP A 51 -7.44 -1.43 -21.87
N PHE A 52 -7.06 -0.61 -20.88
CA PHE A 52 -7.96 -0.05 -19.87
C PHE A 52 -9.07 0.80 -20.49
N LEU A 53 -8.71 1.73 -21.39
CA LEU A 53 -9.66 2.64 -22.03
C LEU A 53 -10.52 1.95 -23.06
N LYS A 54 -9.92 1.11 -23.94
CA LYS A 54 -10.63 0.31 -24.94
C LYS A 54 -11.72 -0.54 -24.29
N ASN A 55 -11.40 -1.14 -23.14
CA ASN A 55 -12.34 -1.97 -22.40
C ASN A 55 -13.25 -1.20 -21.44
N LYS A 56 -13.11 0.13 -21.28
CA LYS A 56 -13.92 0.95 -20.35
C LYS A 56 -13.86 0.43 -18.91
N MET A 57 -12.66 0.20 -18.40
CA MET A 57 -12.43 -0.37 -17.06
C MET A 57 -12.54 0.64 -15.91
N HIS A 58 -13.18 1.80 -16.11
CA HIS A 58 -13.36 2.78 -15.05
C HIS A 58 -14.59 2.45 -14.20
N SER A 59 -14.56 2.83 -12.92
CA SER A 59 -15.67 2.65 -11.98
C SER A 59 -15.66 3.75 -10.91
N THR A 60 -16.81 4.03 -10.31
CA THR A 60 -16.90 4.88 -9.11
C THR A 60 -16.45 4.16 -7.84
N ASN A 61 -16.52 2.83 -7.83
CA ASN A 61 -16.25 2.00 -6.66
C ASN A 61 -14.87 1.35 -6.69
N VAL A 62 -14.15 1.47 -7.81
CA VAL A 62 -12.85 0.84 -8.01
C VAL A 62 -11.81 1.85 -8.46
N ASN A 63 -10.74 1.91 -7.71
CA ASN A 63 -9.49 2.54 -8.10
C ASN A 63 -8.42 1.47 -8.37
N TYR A 64 -7.32 1.88 -8.99
CA TYR A 64 -6.24 0.96 -9.35
C TYR A 64 -4.95 1.28 -8.62
N MET A 65 -4.13 0.27 -8.40
CA MET A 65 -2.80 0.41 -7.84
C MET A 65 -1.80 -0.32 -8.74
N ILE A 66 -0.66 0.31 -9.00
CA ILE A 66 0.33 -0.22 -9.93
C ILE A 66 1.28 -1.10 -9.15
N GLN A 67 1.22 -2.39 -9.45
CA GLN A 67 2.03 -3.39 -8.79
C GLN A 67 3.32 -3.63 -9.58
N VAL A 68 4.46 -3.52 -8.93
CA VAL A 68 5.78 -3.68 -9.53
C VAL A 68 6.46 -4.90 -8.91
N PRO A 69 6.54 -6.03 -9.64
CA PRO A 69 7.22 -7.22 -9.16
C PRO A 69 8.74 -7.01 -9.08
N ARG A 70 9.36 -7.37 -7.96
CA ARG A 70 10.80 -7.29 -7.69
C ARG A 70 11.58 -8.43 -8.36
N VAL A 71 11.45 -8.56 -9.68
CA VAL A 71 11.97 -9.69 -10.47
C VAL A 71 13.03 -9.26 -11.50
N PHE A 72 13.82 -8.22 -11.19
CA PHE A 72 14.90 -7.73 -12.06
C PHE A 72 15.82 -8.85 -12.53
N ASN A 73 16.27 -9.71 -11.63
CA ASN A 73 17.14 -10.84 -11.93
C ASN A 73 16.60 -11.75 -13.05
N VAL A 74 15.29 -11.99 -13.09
CA VAL A 74 14.64 -12.79 -14.14
C VAL A 74 14.72 -12.08 -15.49
N HIS A 75 14.47 -10.77 -15.50
CA HIS A 75 14.53 -9.97 -16.73
C HIS A 75 15.96 -9.80 -17.23
N TYR A 76 16.91 -9.58 -16.33
CA TYR A 76 18.34 -9.50 -16.63
C TYR A 76 18.87 -10.82 -17.21
N ALA A 77 18.59 -11.95 -16.55
CA ALA A 77 19.00 -13.28 -17.04
C ALA A 77 18.40 -13.63 -18.41
N SER A 78 17.20 -13.12 -18.73
CA SER A 78 16.57 -13.30 -20.04
C SER A 78 17.10 -12.34 -21.12
N GLY A 79 18.04 -11.46 -20.80
CA GLY A 79 18.60 -10.47 -21.73
C GLY A 79 17.63 -9.33 -22.09
N LYS A 80 16.52 -9.18 -21.35
CA LYS A 80 15.53 -8.11 -21.58
C LYS A 80 15.95 -6.77 -20.99
N LEU A 81 16.79 -6.81 -19.96
CA LEU A 81 17.34 -5.63 -19.30
C LEU A 81 18.85 -5.74 -19.20
N LYS A 82 19.56 -4.61 -19.29
CA LYS A 82 21.02 -4.50 -19.21
C LYS A 82 21.52 -4.08 -17.83
N ASN A 83 20.70 -3.39 -17.06
CA ASN A 83 20.99 -2.96 -15.70
C ASN A 83 19.69 -2.52 -15.00
N PHE A 84 19.78 -2.27 -13.69
CA PHE A 84 18.61 -1.85 -12.91
C PHE A 84 18.08 -0.47 -13.33
N GLN A 85 18.93 0.42 -13.85
CA GLN A 85 18.48 1.72 -14.38
C GLN A 85 17.46 1.55 -15.50
N GLU A 86 17.62 0.57 -16.38
CA GLU A 86 16.68 0.32 -17.48
C GLU A 86 15.29 -0.10 -16.96
N LEU A 87 15.23 -0.87 -15.86
CA LEU A 87 13.97 -1.15 -15.16
C LEU A 87 13.31 0.14 -14.69
N LEU A 88 14.05 1.00 -13.98
CA LEU A 88 13.53 2.27 -13.45
C LEU A 88 13.06 3.20 -14.58
N THR A 89 13.83 3.28 -15.66
CA THR A 89 13.47 4.06 -16.85
C THR A 89 12.16 3.55 -17.44
N ASN A 90 12.00 2.23 -17.63
CA ASN A 90 10.77 1.65 -18.14
C ASN A 90 9.56 1.89 -17.22
N LEU A 91 9.78 1.94 -15.90
CA LEU A 91 8.73 2.19 -14.93
C LEU A 91 8.30 3.65 -14.86
N PHE A 92 9.23 4.60 -14.91
CA PHE A 92 8.95 6.00 -14.58
C PHE A 92 9.02 6.98 -15.75
N GLN A 93 9.88 6.75 -16.75
CA GLN A 93 10.05 7.69 -17.87
C GLN A 93 8.73 7.94 -18.61
N PRO A 94 7.91 6.92 -18.98
CA PRO A 94 6.64 7.16 -19.66
C PRO A 94 5.66 8.02 -18.83
N LEU A 95 5.72 7.92 -17.50
CA LEU A 95 4.87 8.72 -16.61
C LEU A 95 5.32 10.18 -16.53
N PHE A 96 6.63 10.43 -16.55
CA PHE A 96 7.18 11.78 -16.68
C PHE A 96 6.82 12.37 -18.03
N ASP A 97 7.01 11.63 -19.12
CA ASP A 97 6.70 12.08 -20.48
C ASP A 97 5.22 12.42 -20.63
N ALA A 98 4.31 11.54 -20.20
CA ALA A 98 2.87 11.78 -20.19
C ALA A 98 2.45 12.97 -19.31
N THR A 99 3.19 13.20 -18.21
CA THR A 99 2.94 14.35 -17.32
C THR A 99 3.43 15.66 -17.96
N ILE A 100 4.58 15.65 -18.63
CA ILE A 100 5.18 16.82 -19.29
C ILE A 100 4.40 17.19 -20.55
N ASN A 101 4.21 16.22 -21.43
CA ASN A 101 3.49 16.36 -22.69
C ASN A 101 2.38 15.30 -22.79
N PRO A 102 1.13 15.64 -22.42
CA PRO A 102 0.00 14.70 -22.53
C PRO A 102 -0.23 14.12 -23.93
N GLU A 103 0.24 14.78 -24.99
CA GLU A 103 0.09 14.31 -26.37
C GLU A 103 1.06 13.19 -26.75
N SER A 104 2.17 13.01 -26.03
CA SER A 104 3.09 11.90 -26.30
C SER A 104 2.52 10.54 -25.88
N HIS A 105 1.71 10.52 -24.81
CA HIS A 105 1.02 9.33 -24.32
C HIS A 105 -0.44 9.66 -23.93
N PRO A 106 -1.35 9.89 -24.88
CA PRO A 106 -2.69 10.40 -24.61
C PRO A 106 -3.54 9.43 -23.78
N ASP A 107 -3.44 8.13 -24.05
CA ASP A 107 -4.17 7.10 -23.32
C ASP A 107 -3.60 6.90 -21.93
N LEU A 108 -2.26 6.90 -21.78
CA LEU A 108 -1.60 6.85 -20.48
C LEU A 108 -1.98 8.04 -19.61
N PHE A 109 -1.96 9.26 -20.14
CA PHE A 109 -2.33 10.47 -19.39
C PHE A 109 -3.77 10.40 -18.86
N ARG A 110 -4.70 9.79 -19.60
CA ARG A 110 -6.07 9.55 -19.14
C ARG A 110 -6.13 8.44 -18.09
N PHE A 111 -5.46 7.31 -18.32
CA PHE A 111 -5.38 6.19 -17.38
C PHE A 111 -4.78 6.62 -16.02
N MET A 112 -3.78 7.51 -16.05
CA MET A 112 -3.10 8.08 -14.89
C MET A 112 -4.02 8.76 -13.86
N ARG A 113 -5.26 9.07 -14.21
CA ARG A 113 -6.28 9.63 -13.30
C ARG A 113 -6.95 8.57 -12.43
N TYR A 114 -6.87 7.29 -12.82
CA TYR A 114 -7.61 6.18 -12.19
C TYR A 114 -6.77 5.31 -11.26
N PHE A 115 -5.44 5.41 -11.33
CA PHE A 115 -4.58 4.73 -10.35
C PHE A 115 -4.12 5.68 -9.25
N THR A 116 -4.01 5.14 -8.04
CA THR A 116 -3.83 5.92 -6.81
C THR A 116 -2.43 5.78 -6.21
N GLY A 117 -1.64 4.82 -6.67
CA GLY A 117 -0.35 4.54 -6.06
C GLY A 117 0.41 3.38 -6.68
N PHE A 118 1.56 3.11 -6.08
CA PHE A 118 2.48 2.04 -6.43
C PHE A 118 2.64 1.06 -5.28
N ASP A 119 2.74 -0.21 -5.64
CA ASP A 119 2.96 -1.36 -4.76
C ASP A 119 4.19 -2.11 -5.25
N SER A 120 5.06 -2.53 -4.34
CA SER A 120 6.23 -3.36 -4.65
C SER A 120 5.96 -4.75 -4.10
N VAL A 121 6.09 -5.78 -4.94
CA VAL A 121 5.76 -7.17 -4.57
C VAL A 121 6.79 -8.17 -5.06
N ASP A 122 6.88 -9.32 -4.42
CA ASP A 122 7.45 -10.62 -4.82
C ASP A 122 7.47 -11.46 -3.53
N ASP A 123 7.84 -12.72 -3.61
CA ASP A 123 8.10 -13.57 -2.43
C ASP A 123 9.22 -12.98 -1.54
N GLU A 124 8.81 -12.42 -0.40
CA GLU A 124 9.69 -11.80 0.60
C GLU A 124 10.55 -12.81 1.37
N SER A 125 10.24 -14.11 1.31
CA SER A 125 11.03 -15.14 2.00
C SER A 125 12.35 -15.48 1.29
N LYS A 126 12.52 -15.02 0.03
CA LYS A 126 13.74 -15.25 -0.73
C LYS A 126 14.94 -14.60 -0.04
N PRO A 127 16.05 -15.34 0.15
CA PRO A 127 17.25 -14.77 0.75
C PRO A 127 17.78 -13.59 -0.06
N GLU A 128 18.13 -12.51 0.64
CA GLU A 128 18.76 -11.33 0.06
C GLU A 128 19.99 -10.89 0.87
N ARG A 129 20.84 -10.06 0.27
CA ARG A 129 21.94 -9.44 1.00
C ARG A 129 21.41 -8.26 1.83
N SER A 130 21.28 -8.49 3.14
CA SER A 130 20.73 -7.54 4.13
C SER A 130 21.45 -6.18 4.20
N ILE A 131 22.74 -6.12 3.84
CA ILE A 131 23.52 -4.88 3.92
C ILE A 131 23.88 -4.41 2.50
N ILE A 132 23.41 -3.23 2.14
CA ILE A 132 23.94 -2.45 1.00
C ILE A 132 25.34 -1.96 1.41
N THR A 133 26.33 -2.84 1.32
CA THR A 133 27.73 -2.53 1.67
C THR A 133 28.39 -1.64 0.62
N SER A 134 27.86 -1.61 -0.60
CA SER A 134 28.29 -0.73 -1.68
C SER A 134 27.11 0.06 -2.24
N MET A 135 27.26 1.39 -2.33
CA MET A 135 26.33 2.30 -3.00
C MET A 135 26.41 2.13 -4.53
N THR A 136 26.15 0.92 -5.02
CA THR A 136 26.12 0.64 -6.45
C THR A 136 24.96 1.43 -7.06
N TYR A 137 25.24 2.29 -8.03
CA TYR A 137 24.20 3.03 -8.73
C TYR A 137 23.39 2.10 -9.67
N PRO A 138 22.13 2.45 -10.01
CA PRO A 138 21.26 1.57 -10.80
C PRO A 138 21.82 1.20 -12.17
N ASP A 139 22.57 2.12 -12.79
CA ASP A 139 23.20 1.94 -14.09
C ASP A 139 24.39 0.97 -14.04
N GLN A 140 24.98 0.81 -12.84
CA GLN A 140 26.07 -0.10 -12.55
C GLN A 140 25.59 -1.45 -12.01
N TRP A 141 24.32 -1.59 -11.62
CA TRP A 141 23.75 -2.87 -11.19
C TRP A 141 23.41 -3.74 -12.40
N ASN A 142 24.40 -4.48 -12.88
CA ASN A 142 24.34 -5.30 -14.09
C ASN A 142 24.73 -6.77 -13.80
N THR A 143 24.26 -7.32 -12.68
CA THR A 143 24.51 -8.72 -12.30
C THR A 143 23.19 -9.51 -12.26
N ASN A 144 23.30 -10.85 -12.26
CA ASN A 144 22.14 -11.73 -12.08
C ASN A 144 21.58 -11.71 -10.65
N GLU A 145 22.21 -10.97 -9.73
CA GLU A 145 21.73 -10.82 -8.37
C GLU A 145 20.57 -9.81 -8.34
N ASN A 146 19.48 -10.19 -7.69
CA ASN A 146 18.35 -9.29 -7.51
C ASN A 146 18.73 -8.21 -6.48
N PRO A 147 18.47 -6.91 -6.73
CA PRO A 147 18.69 -5.89 -5.72
C PRO A 147 17.91 -6.18 -4.43
N PRO A 148 18.47 -5.84 -3.25
CA PRO A 148 17.76 -6.00 -1.99
C PRO A 148 16.46 -5.19 -1.94
N TYR A 149 15.52 -5.61 -1.09
CA TYR A 149 14.22 -4.97 -0.89
C TYR A 149 14.33 -3.46 -0.66
N ALA A 150 15.21 -3.04 0.26
CA ALA A 150 15.42 -1.63 0.58
C ALA A 150 15.92 -0.82 -0.63
N TYR A 151 16.69 -1.44 -1.52
CA TYR A 151 17.19 -0.81 -2.75
C TYR A 151 16.03 -0.51 -3.72
N TYR A 152 15.14 -1.49 -3.94
CA TYR A 152 13.91 -1.26 -4.71
C TYR A 152 13.08 -0.13 -4.13
N LEU A 153 12.80 -0.17 -2.82
CA LEU A 153 11.98 0.84 -2.16
C LEU A 153 12.57 2.24 -2.30
N PHE A 154 13.89 2.39 -2.11
CA PHE A 154 14.55 3.68 -2.23
C PHE A 154 14.36 4.31 -3.63
N TYR A 155 14.68 3.58 -4.69
CA TYR A 155 14.58 4.13 -6.05
C TYR A 155 13.12 4.28 -6.51
N MET A 156 12.22 3.41 -6.07
CA MET A 156 10.78 3.59 -6.29
C MET A 156 10.31 4.88 -5.61
N TYR A 157 10.60 5.05 -4.31
CA TYR A 157 10.24 6.25 -3.56
C TYR A 157 10.80 7.53 -4.19
N ALA A 158 12.10 7.55 -4.53
CA ALA A 158 12.75 8.73 -5.09
C ALA A 158 12.08 9.19 -6.40
N ASN A 159 11.76 8.24 -7.29
CA ASN A 159 11.08 8.54 -8.54
C ASN A 159 9.61 8.94 -8.33
N ILE A 160 8.88 8.26 -7.45
CA ILE A 160 7.50 8.61 -7.10
C ILE A 160 7.45 10.02 -6.50
N LEU A 161 8.38 10.37 -5.62
CA LEU A 161 8.48 11.69 -5.02
C LEU A 161 8.70 12.78 -6.08
N ALA A 162 9.68 12.59 -6.97
CA ALA A 162 9.96 13.53 -8.06
C ALA A 162 8.77 13.68 -9.02
N LEU A 163 8.13 12.57 -9.39
CA LEU A 163 6.93 12.56 -10.21
C LEU A 163 5.77 13.30 -9.52
N ASN A 164 5.56 13.05 -8.24
CA ASN A 164 4.52 13.71 -7.45
C ASN A 164 4.75 15.21 -7.32
N GLN A 165 5.99 15.66 -7.16
CA GLN A 165 6.33 17.09 -7.14
C GLN A 165 5.98 17.76 -8.48
N LEU A 166 6.34 17.12 -9.60
CA LEU A 166 5.99 17.60 -10.94
C LEU A 166 4.48 17.61 -11.18
N ARG A 167 3.77 16.55 -10.79
CA ARG A 167 2.31 16.45 -10.97
C ARG A 167 1.58 17.48 -10.13
N ARG A 168 2.03 17.70 -8.89
CA ARG A 168 1.48 18.72 -7.98
C ARG A 168 1.68 20.13 -8.52
N SER A 169 2.86 20.46 -9.07
CA SER A 169 3.10 21.79 -9.66
C SER A 169 2.21 22.07 -10.89
N ARG A 170 1.65 21.02 -11.49
CA ARG A 170 0.69 21.09 -12.61
C ARG A 170 -0.77 20.90 -12.20
N GLY A 171 -1.06 20.80 -10.89
CA GLY A 171 -2.43 20.58 -10.39
C GLY A 171 -3.02 19.21 -10.75
N LEU A 172 -2.17 18.20 -10.98
CA LEU A 172 -2.58 16.82 -11.28
C LEU A 172 -2.60 15.95 -10.02
N ASN A 173 -3.29 14.80 -10.08
CA ASN A 173 -3.32 13.82 -8.99
C ASN A 173 -1.91 13.25 -8.72
N THR A 174 -1.64 12.88 -7.46
CA THR A 174 -0.38 12.26 -7.02
C THR A 174 -0.60 10.80 -6.64
N TYR A 175 0.49 10.08 -6.44
CA TYR A 175 0.51 8.65 -6.19
C TYR A 175 1.09 8.32 -4.82
N GLN A 176 0.40 7.47 -4.06
CA GLN A 176 0.91 6.93 -2.80
C GLN A 176 1.88 5.76 -3.07
N PHE A 177 2.80 5.50 -2.17
CA PHE A 177 3.64 4.30 -2.18
C PHE A 177 3.25 3.39 -1.01
N ARG A 178 2.69 2.21 -1.32
CA ARG A 178 2.22 1.25 -0.31
C ARG A 178 2.69 -0.17 -0.66
N PRO A 179 3.94 -0.51 -0.35
CA PRO A 179 4.49 -1.80 -0.72
C PRO A 179 3.91 -2.94 0.12
N HIS A 180 3.88 -4.14 -0.45
CA HIS A 180 3.89 -5.37 0.35
C HIS A 180 5.20 -5.40 1.16
N CYS A 181 5.06 -5.57 2.47
CA CYS A 181 6.18 -5.48 3.39
C CYS A 181 5.94 -6.26 4.68
N GLY A 182 6.92 -7.10 5.02
CA GLY A 182 6.93 -7.87 6.26
C GLY A 182 5.84 -8.93 6.28
N GLU A 183 5.45 -9.49 5.13
CA GLU A 183 4.68 -10.75 5.12
C GLU A 183 5.57 -11.92 5.53
N ALA A 184 6.80 -11.92 5.00
CA ALA A 184 7.89 -12.81 5.34
C ALA A 184 9.21 -12.02 5.26
N GLY A 185 10.35 -12.69 5.22
CA GLY A 185 11.64 -12.04 5.00
C GLY A 185 12.23 -11.38 6.24
N ASP A 186 13.14 -10.42 6.02
CA ASP A 186 13.93 -9.78 7.07
C ASP A 186 13.22 -8.55 7.64
N ALA A 187 13.29 -8.34 8.96
CA ALA A 187 12.66 -7.21 9.65
C ALA A 187 13.17 -5.82 9.16
N SER A 188 14.34 -5.76 8.50
CA SER A 188 14.84 -4.55 7.85
C SER A 188 13.93 -4.04 6.72
N HIS A 189 13.11 -4.90 6.10
CA HIS A 189 12.09 -4.49 5.12
C HIS A 189 11.14 -3.45 5.72
N LEU A 190 10.66 -3.73 6.94
CA LEU A 190 9.77 -2.87 7.69
C LEU A 190 10.45 -1.57 8.12
N THR A 191 11.77 -1.59 8.33
CA THR A 191 12.55 -0.37 8.58
C THR A 191 12.59 0.51 7.33
N ALA A 192 12.84 -0.08 6.15
CA ALA A 192 12.86 0.66 4.90
C ALA A 192 11.47 1.24 4.57
N ALA A 193 10.41 0.45 4.73
CA ALA A 193 9.04 0.91 4.51
C ALA A 193 8.61 1.99 5.51
N TYR A 194 9.01 1.89 6.78
CA TYR A 194 8.75 2.93 7.80
C TYR A 194 9.28 4.31 7.37
N ILE A 195 10.44 4.35 6.71
CA ILE A 195 11.08 5.61 6.28
C ILE A 195 10.47 6.13 4.97
N LEU A 196 10.10 5.23 4.05
CA LEU A 196 9.87 5.58 2.64
C LEU A 196 8.41 5.46 2.17
N ALA A 197 7.59 4.66 2.84
CA ALA A 197 6.23 4.36 2.40
C ALA A 197 5.17 5.08 3.25
N GLU A 198 4.02 5.37 2.66
CA GLU A 198 2.89 5.94 3.40
C GLU A 198 2.14 4.89 4.22
N ASN A 199 2.03 3.65 3.71
CA ASN A 199 1.39 2.51 4.36
C ASN A 199 2.04 1.20 3.89
N ILE A 200 1.74 0.08 4.52
CA ILE A 200 2.20 -1.25 4.09
C ILE A 200 1.05 -2.26 3.96
N SER A 201 1.28 -3.30 3.17
CA SER A 201 0.46 -4.52 3.17
C SER A 201 1.15 -5.64 3.96
N HIS A 202 0.37 -6.44 4.68
CA HIS A 202 0.75 -7.55 5.57
C HIS A 202 1.31 -7.17 6.95
N GLY A 203 2.58 -6.80 7.07
CA GLY A 203 3.19 -6.44 8.36
C GLY A 203 3.20 -7.55 9.43
N LEU A 204 3.21 -8.82 9.04
CA LEU A 204 3.26 -9.97 9.95
C LEU A 204 4.55 -10.00 10.79
N VAL A 205 5.70 -9.82 10.14
CA VAL A 205 7.04 -9.86 10.75
C VAL A 205 7.25 -8.71 11.74
N LEU A 206 6.41 -7.67 11.70
CA LEU A 206 6.46 -6.56 12.65
C LEU A 206 6.33 -7.05 14.10
N ARG A 207 5.69 -8.21 14.33
CA ARG A 207 5.52 -8.87 15.64
C ARG A 207 6.85 -9.19 16.32
N GLU A 208 7.93 -9.31 15.55
CA GLU A 208 9.26 -9.68 16.02
C GLU A 208 10.06 -8.48 16.55
N SER A 209 9.62 -7.25 16.26
CA SER A 209 10.30 -6.03 16.69
C SER A 209 9.37 -5.09 17.43
N SER A 210 9.47 -5.08 18.77
CA SER A 210 8.72 -4.15 19.62
C SER A 210 9.04 -2.68 19.30
N VAL A 211 10.28 -2.38 18.91
CA VAL A 211 10.70 -1.02 18.55
C VAL A 211 10.00 -0.57 17.28
N LEU A 212 9.99 -1.39 16.23
CA LEU A 212 9.30 -1.04 14.99
C LEU A 212 7.79 -0.95 15.21
N GLN A 213 7.18 -1.88 15.95
CA GLN A 213 5.75 -1.77 16.29
C GLN A 213 5.42 -0.44 16.96
N TYR A 214 6.25 -0.01 17.90
CA TYR A 214 6.05 1.25 18.59
C TYR A 214 6.21 2.45 17.65
N LEU A 215 7.19 2.43 16.73
CA LEU A 215 7.36 3.48 15.72
C LEU A 215 6.18 3.56 14.75
N TYR A 216 5.67 2.41 14.26
CA TYR A 216 4.48 2.35 13.42
C TYR A 216 3.24 2.87 14.14
N TYR A 217 3.11 2.57 15.44
CA TYR A 217 2.07 3.12 16.29
C TYR A 217 2.19 4.64 16.44
N LEU A 218 3.34 5.17 16.82
CA LEU A 218 3.52 6.61 17.05
C LEU A 218 3.29 7.44 15.79
N CYS A 219 3.77 6.95 14.65
CA CYS A 219 3.60 7.59 13.35
C CYS A 219 2.25 7.27 12.69
N GLN A 220 1.45 6.39 13.29
CA GLN A 220 0.16 5.93 12.77
C GLN A 220 0.24 5.46 11.30
N ILE A 221 1.31 4.73 10.97
CA ILE A 221 1.49 4.15 9.63
C ILE A 221 0.46 3.03 9.42
N GLY A 222 -0.27 3.09 8.31
CA GLY A 222 -1.33 2.13 8.01
C GLY A 222 -0.79 0.75 7.65
N ILE A 223 -1.46 -0.30 8.14
CA ILE A 223 -1.14 -1.70 7.85
C ILE A 223 -2.42 -2.38 7.33
N ALA A 224 -2.46 -2.71 6.04
CA ALA A 224 -3.53 -3.50 5.44
C ALA A 224 -3.18 -4.98 5.56
N MET A 225 -3.93 -5.73 6.38
CA MET A 225 -3.64 -7.13 6.67
C MET A 225 -4.70 -8.03 6.06
N SER A 226 -4.28 -9.21 5.57
CA SER A 226 -5.17 -10.21 4.97
C SER A 226 -5.10 -11.54 5.74
N PRO A 227 -5.67 -11.62 6.96
CA PRO A 227 -5.60 -12.80 7.82
C PRO A 227 -5.96 -14.13 7.17
N LEU A 228 -6.96 -14.19 6.28
CA LEU A 228 -7.33 -15.43 5.57
C LEU A 228 -6.25 -15.88 4.58
N SER A 229 -5.71 -14.97 3.78
CA SER A 229 -4.55 -15.26 2.91
C SER A 229 -3.36 -15.75 3.73
N ASN A 230 -3.03 -15.00 4.78
CA ASN A 230 -1.93 -15.33 5.66
C ASN A 230 -2.14 -16.68 6.38
N ASN A 231 -3.39 -17.04 6.69
CA ASN A 231 -3.77 -18.34 7.24
C ASN A 231 -3.44 -19.50 6.29
N SER A 232 -3.65 -19.30 5.00
CA SER A 232 -3.40 -20.32 3.98
C SER A 232 -1.92 -20.51 3.65
N LEU A 233 -1.08 -19.49 3.86
CA LEU A 233 0.29 -19.49 3.36
C LEU A 233 1.39 -19.51 4.44
N PHE A 234 1.24 -18.76 5.54
CA PHE A 234 2.38 -18.42 6.41
C PHE A 234 2.20 -18.76 7.89
N LEU A 235 1.02 -18.52 8.46
CA LEU A 235 0.76 -18.73 9.89
C LEU A 235 -0.66 -19.20 10.11
N SER A 236 -1.00 -19.83 11.23
CA SER A 236 -2.42 -20.09 11.52
C SER A 236 -3.19 -18.80 11.85
N TYR A 237 -4.49 -18.76 11.55
CA TYR A 237 -5.34 -17.58 11.75
C TYR A 237 -5.29 -17.05 13.20
N ASN A 238 -5.30 -17.96 14.18
CA ASN A 238 -5.23 -17.62 15.60
C ASN A 238 -3.88 -17.02 16.04
N GLN A 239 -2.83 -17.23 15.24
CA GLN A 239 -1.51 -16.66 15.48
C GLN A 239 -1.33 -15.30 14.80
N SER A 240 -2.33 -14.80 14.07
CA SER A 240 -2.27 -13.50 13.42
C SER A 240 -2.09 -12.38 14.44
N PRO A 241 -1.09 -11.48 14.24
CA PRO A 241 -0.87 -10.37 15.17
C PRO A 241 -1.89 -9.24 14.96
N PHE A 242 -2.85 -9.38 14.04
CA PHE A 242 -3.85 -8.34 13.75
C PHE A 242 -4.57 -7.84 15.01
N LEU A 243 -5.12 -8.76 15.82
CA LEU A 243 -5.87 -8.37 17.01
C LEU A 243 -4.98 -7.65 18.02
N GLU A 244 -3.75 -8.10 18.19
CA GLU A 244 -2.77 -7.49 19.09
C GLU A 244 -2.40 -6.09 18.63
N TYR A 245 -2.14 -5.90 17.33
CA TYR A 245 -1.87 -4.59 16.75
C TYR A 245 -3.06 -3.63 16.91
N PHE A 246 -4.27 -4.14 16.63
CA PHE A 246 -5.50 -3.37 16.81
C PHE A 246 -5.70 -2.95 18.27
N GLN A 247 -5.48 -3.85 19.22
CA GLN A 247 -5.59 -3.55 20.65
C GLN A 247 -4.57 -2.50 21.08
N ARG A 248 -3.33 -2.60 20.61
CA ARG A 248 -2.24 -1.62 20.84
C ARG A 248 -2.49 -0.26 20.17
N GLY A 249 -3.45 -0.16 19.26
CA GLY A 249 -3.83 1.10 18.60
C GLY A 249 -3.01 1.43 17.36
N LEU A 250 -2.36 0.43 16.75
CA LEU A 250 -1.81 0.59 15.40
C LEU A 250 -2.94 0.82 14.40
N CYS A 251 -2.65 1.58 13.34
CA CYS A 251 -3.60 1.87 12.26
C CYS A 251 -3.75 0.66 11.33
N VAL A 252 -4.46 -0.37 11.79
CA VAL A 252 -4.67 -1.60 11.00
C VAL A 252 -6.02 -1.58 10.26
N SER A 253 -6.07 -2.25 9.11
CA SER A 253 -7.31 -2.57 8.39
C SER A 253 -7.28 -4.00 7.86
N LEU A 254 -8.47 -4.53 7.53
CA LEU A 254 -8.62 -5.84 6.88
C LEU A 254 -8.70 -5.69 5.35
N SER A 255 -7.96 -6.53 4.64
CA SER A 255 -7.94 -6.68 3.19
C SER A 255 -8.11 -8.13 2.78
N THR A 256 -8.40 -8.37 1.49
CA THR A 256 -8.72 -9.70 0.97
C THR A 256 -7.57 -10.40 0.26
N ASP A 257 -6.52 -9.66 -0.11
CA ASP A 257 -5.42 -10.14 -0.95
C ASP A 257 -5.89 -10.70 -2.29
N ASP A 258 -5.88 -12.03 -2.47
CA ASP A 258 -6.42 -12.76 -3.62
C ASP A 258 -7.77 -13.45 -3.31
N PRO A 259 -8.92 -12.75 -3.43
CA PRO A 259 -10.26 -13.32 -3.24
C PRO A 259 -10.49 -14.66 -3.93
N LEU A 260 -10.00 -14.83 -5.16
CA LEU A 260 -10.20 -16.04 -5.95
C LEU A 260 -9.57 -17.28 -5.31
N GLN A 261 -8.49 -17.09 -4.53
CA GLN A 261 -7.71 -18.18 -3.96
C GLN A 261 -8.13 -18.50 -2.52
N PHE A 262 -8.47 -17.47 -1.74
CA PHE A 262 -8.60 -17.61 -0.28
C PHE A 262 -10.02 -17.50 0.27
N HIS A 263 -10.98 -17.07 -0.56
CA HIS A 263 -12.35 -16.79 -0.12
C HIS A 263 -13.36 -17.73 -0.78
N PHE A 264 -14.43 -18.05 -0.07
CA PHE A 264 -15.46 -18.99 -0.52
C PHE A 264 -16.81 -18.32 -0.82
N THR A 265 -17.01 -17.09 -0.34
CA THR A 265 -18.25 -16.35 -0.52
C THR A 265 -18.21 -15.41 -1.73
N GLN A 266 -19.38 -14.88 -2.11
CA GLN A 266 -19.48 -13.86 -3.16
C GLN A 266 -18.99 -12.48 -2.72
N GLU A 267 -18.91 -12.24 -1.39
CA GLU A 267 -18.49 -10.98 -0.79
C GLU A 267 -17.22 -11.20 0.05
N PRO A 268 -16.04 -11.35 -0.59
CA PRO A 268 -14.80 -11.77 0.09
C PRO A 268 -14.41 -10.84 1.24
N LEU A 269 -14.59 -9.52 1.08
CA LEU A 269 -14.31 -8.57 2.16
C LEU A 269 -15.24 -8.78 3.35
N MET A 270 -16.52 -9.08 3.12
CA MET A 270 -17.48 -9.34 4.20
C MET A 270 -17.17 -10.66 4.92
N GLU A 271 -16.67 -11.66 4.19
CA GLU A 271 -16.15 -12.91 4.77
C GLU A 271 -14.96 -12.65 5.70
N GLU A 272 -13.98 -11.84 5.28
CA GLU A 272 -12.83 -11.45 6.11
C GLU A 272 -13.30 -10.79 7.42
N TYR A 273 -14.18 -9.79 7.35
CA TYR A 273 -14.72 -9.11 8.53
C TYR A 273 -15.56 -10.05 9.41
N SER A 274 -16.37 -10.92 8.82
CA SER A 274 -17.24 -11.84 9.55
C SER A 274 -16.42 -12.87 10.33
N ILE A 275 -15.39 -13.45 9.73
CA ILE A 275 -14.51 -14.42 10.38
C ILE A 275 -13.69 -13.74 11.48
N ALA A 276 -13.11 -12.57 11.19
CA ALA A 276 -12.40 -11.77 12.18
C ALA A 276 -13.29 -11.44 13.41
N ALA A 277 -14.52 -11.01 13.18
CA ALA A 277 -15.46 -10.69 14.26
C ALA A 277 -15.81 -11.92 15.10
N GLN A 278 -16.02 -13.08 14.48
CA GLN A 278 -16.39 -14.30 15.20
C GLN A 278 -15.22 -14.91 15.98
N ILE A 279 -14.02 -14.92 15.41
CA ILE A 279 -12.84 -15.52 16.05
C ILE A 279 -12.28 -14.59 17.13
N TRP A 280 -12.08 -13.31 16.80
CA TRP A 280 -11.48 -12.33 17.73
C TRP A 280 -12.50 -11.60 18.61
N LYS A 281 -13.79 -11.93 18.48
CA LYS A 281 -14.89 -11.33 19.26
C LYS A 281 -14.95 -9.81 19.13
N LEU A 282 -14.71 -9.30 17.92
CA LEU A 282 -14.78 -7.87 17.63
C LEU A 282 -16.23 -7.38 17.76
N SER A 283 -16.40 -6.26 18.46
CA SER A 283 -17.68 -5.56 18.54
C SER A 283 -17.98 -4.80 17.24
N SER A 284 -19.21 -4.30 17.12
CA SER A 284 -19.57 -3.41 16.01
C SER A 284 -18.72 -2.14 15.97
N ILE A 285 -18.32 -1.61 17.13
CA ILE A 285 -17.46 -0.44 17.23
C ILE A 285 -16.06 -0.77 16.69
N ASP A 286 -15.52 -1.93 17.02
CA ASP A 286 -14.20 -2.37 16.55
C ASP A 286 -14.20 -2.52 15.02
N MET A 287 -15.23 -3.17 14.47
CA MET A 287 -15.39 -3.29 13.01
C MET A 287 -15.51 -1.93 12.33
N CYS A 288 -16.25 -0.98 12.91
CA CYS A 288 -16.36 0.37 12.36
C CYS A 288 -15.04 1.13 12.43
N GLU A 289 -14.23 0.96 13.47
CA GLU A 289 -12.90 1.56 13.59
C GLU A 289 -11.94 1.00 12.53
N ILE A 290 -11.93 -0.32 12.33
CA ILE A 290 -11.14 -1.00 11.29
C ILE A 290 -11.56 -0.50 9.88
N ALA A 291 -12.87 -0.40 9.62
CA ALA A 291 -13.38 0.12 8.36
C ALA A 291 -13.07 1.62 8.16
N ARG A 292 -13.10 2.43 9.23
CA ARG A 292 -12.66 3.82 9.18
C ARG A 292 -11.18 3.93 8.81
N ASN A 293 -10.34 3.10 9.39
CA ASN A 293 -8.90 3.08 9.11
C ASN A 293 -8.62 2.72 7.65
N SER A 294 -9.37 1.77 7.07
CA SER A 294 -9.23 1.41 5.65
C SER A 294 -9.47 2.61 4.73
N VAL A 295 -10.47 3.45 5.04
CA VAL A 295 -10.72 4.69 4.29
C VAL A 295 -9.59 5.69 4.46
N LEU A 296 -9.05 5.85 5.67
CA LEU A 296 -7.94 6.76 5.93
C LEU A 296 -6.69 6.41 5.11
N MET A 297 -6.30 5.14 5.09
CA MET A 297 -5.13 4.65 4.35
C MET A 297 -5.37 4.49 2.83
N SER A 298 -6.64 4.57 2.39
CA SER A 298 -6.97 4.40 0.97
C SER A 298 -6.40 5.52 0.09
N GLY A 299 -6.37 5.26 -1.22
CA GLY A 299 -5.90 6.18 -2.24
C GLY A 299 -7.00 7.08 -2.83
N TYR A 300 -8.21 7.02 -2.28
CA TYR A 300 -9.34 7.83 -2.74
C TYR A 300 -9.08 9.34 -2.52
N SER A 301 -9.71 10.17 -3.36
CA SER A 301 -9.53 11.61 -3.31
C SER A 301 -10.02 12.21 -1.98
N ASP A 302 -9.53 13.40 -1.66
CA ASP A 302 -9.92 14.13 -0.46
C ASP A 302 -11.44 14.40 -0.41
N GLU A 303 -12.04 14.69 -1.55
CA GLU A 303 -13.49 14.92 -1.69
C GLU A 303 -14.28 13.67 -1.34
N VAL A 304 -13.84 12.50 -1.81
CA VAL A 304 -14.46 11.21 -1.51
C VAL A 304 -14.31 10.89 -0.02
N LYS A 305 -13.11 11.07 0.55
CA LYS A 305 -12.88 10.84 1.99
C LYS A 305 -13.69 11.80 2.87
N LYS A 306 -13.84 13.07 2.48
CA LYS A 306 -14.73 14.02 3.16
C LYS A 306 -16.20 13.58 3.11
N ALA A 307 -16.63 13.02 1.97
CA ALA A 307 -17.97 12.46 1.85
C ALA A 307 -18.16 11.21 2.73
N TRP A 308 -17.13 10.38 2.92
CA TRP A 308 -17.26 9.15 3.71
C TRP A 308 -17.02 9.33 5.21
N LEU A 309 -16.11 10.22 5.61
CA LEU A 309 -15.69 10.37 7.02
C LEU A 309 -16.09 11.72 7.63
N GLY A 310 -16.44 12.71 6.81
CA GLY A 310 -16.79 14.07 7.25
C GLY A 310 -15.77 15.11 6.82
N LEU A 311 -16.17 16.38 6.81
CA LEU A 311 -15.37 17.50 6.30
C LEU A 311 -14.04 17.68 7.04
N HIS A 312 -14.02 17.35 8.33
CA HIS A 312 -12.88 17.55 9.22
C HIS A 312 -12.06 16.29 9.45
N TYR A 313 -12.19 15.25 8.62
CA TYR A 313 -11.58 13.93 8.90
C TYR A 313 -10.06 13.91 9.11
N LYS A 314 -9.35 14.98 8.69
CA LYS A 314 -7.90 15.17 8.90
C LYS A 314 -7.54 15.78 10.25
N GLU A 315 -8.49 16.35 10.96
CA GLU A 315 -8.26 16.90 12.29
C GLU A 315 -7.94 15.76 13.28
N PRO A 316 -7.06 16.00 14.26
CA PRO A 316 -6.69 14.98 15.22
C PRO A 316 -7.82 14.69 16.21
N GLY A 317 -7.83 13.46 16.74
CA GLY A 317 -8.75 13.04 17.79
C GLY A 317 -10.23 13.20 17.43
N VAL A 318 -11.03 13.60 18.42
CA VAL A 318 -12.50 13.70 18.29
C VAL A 318 -12.93 14.72 17.25
N ALA A 319 -12.14 15.78 17.03
CA ALA A 319 -12.43 16.82 16.05
C ALA A 319 -12.50 16.27 14.61
N GLY A 320 -11.74 15.20 14.32
CA GLY A 320 -11.73 14.53 13.02
C GLY A 320 -12.69 13.36 12.88
N ASN A 321 -13.67 13.22 13.78
CA ASN A 321 -14.63 12.13 13.71
C ASN A 321 -16.07 12.64 13.63
N ASP A 322 -16.73 12.41 12.48
CA ASP A 322 -18.19 12.50 12.40
C ASP A 322 -18.81 11.12 12.63
N ILE A 323 -19.29 10.89 13.86
CA ILE A 323 -19.92 9.62 14.27
C ILE A 323 -21.09 9.21 13.36
N ARG A 324 -21.80 10.17 12.74
CA ARG A 324 -22.94 9.87 11.85
C ARG A 324 -22.49 9.25 10.52
N ARG A 325 -21.19 9.33 10.22
CA ARG A 325 -20.58 8.77 9.01
C ARG A 325 -19.71 7.57 9.33
N SER A 326 -18.80 7.69 10.30
CA SER A 326 -17.88 6.60 10.67
C SER A 326 -18.53 5.52 11.52
N ASN A 327 -19.62 5.84 12.23
CA ASN A 327 -20.24 5.01 13.26
C ASN A 327 -19.27 4.61 14.40
N VAL A 328 -18.13 5.29 14.54
CA VAL A 328 -17.18 5.10 15.65
C VAL A 328 -17.49 6.13 16.73
N PRO A 329 -17.79 5.73 17.98
CA PRO A 329 -18.06 6.66 19.07
C PRO A 329 -16.89 7.60 19.33
N ASN A 330 -17.20 8.87 19.61
CA ASN A 330 -16.18 9.87 19.98
C ASN A 330 -15.35 9.45 21.19
N LEU A 331 -15.93 8.69 22.13
CA LEU A 331 -15.19 8.13 23.28
C LEU A 331 -14.06 7.18 22.83
N ARG A 332 -14.31 6.33 21.80
CA ARG A 332 -13.29 5.43 21.26
C ARG A 332 -12.15 6.23 20.63
N ILE A 333 -12.47 7.22 19.80
CA ILE A 333 -11.47 8.07 19.12
C ILE A 333 -10.71 8.94 20.13
N GLY A 334 -11.41 9.50 21.11
CA GLY A 334 -10.81 10.28 22.20
C GLY A 334 -9.80 9.47 22.98
N TYR A 335 -10.18 8.26 23.41
CA TYR A 335 -9.26 7.34 24.09
C TYR A 335 -8.01 7.03 23.25
N ARG A 336 -8.17 6.65 21.98
CA ARG A 336 -7.03 6.38 21.08
C ARG A 336 -6.09 7.57 20.98
N TYR A 337 -6.65 8.77 20.84
CA TYR A 337 -5.88 9.98 20.68
C TYR A 337 -5.18 10.41 21.97
N GLU A 338 -5.86 10.36 23.11
CA GLU A 338 -5.29 10.67 24.43
C GLU A 338 -4.10 9.76 24.75
N VAL A 339 -4.25 8.45 24.53
CA VAL A 339 -3.16 7.49 24.77
C VAL A 339 -1.99 7.74 23.81
N LEU A 340 -2.24 8.06 22.55
CA LEU A 340 -1.17 8.42 21.61
C LEU A 340 -0.43 9.69 22.04
N CYS A 341 -1.15 10.72 22.49
CA CYS A 341 -0.56 11.94 23.00
C CYS A 341 0.28 11.70 24.26
N GLU A 342 -0.18 10.83 25.17
CA GLU A 342 0.56 10.47 26.37
C GLU A 342 1.87 9.74 26.04
N GLU A 343 1.83 8.77 25.12
CA GLU A 343 3.02 8.05 24.65
C GLU A 343 4.06 8.99 24.04
N LEU A 344 3.62 9.94 23.22
CA LEU A 344 4.49 11.00 22.67
C LEU A 344 5.04 11.92 23.77
N HIS A 345 4.24 12.22 24.80
CA HIS A 345 4.66 13.04 25.93
C HIS A 345 5.76 12.34 26.74
N LEU A 346 5.61 11.05 27.02
CA LEU A 346 6.61 10.22 27.71
C LEU A 346 7.96 10.23 26.98
N LEU A 347 7.96 10.10 25.65
CA LEU A 347 9.17 10.20 24.84
C LEU A 347 9.84 11.57 24.93
N LYS A 348 9.03 12.64 24.90
CA LYS A 348 9.55 14.00 25.04
C LYS A 348 10.20 14.20 26.42
N LEU A 349 9.59 13.69 27.49
CA LEU A 349 10.16 13.73 28.83
C LEU A 349 11.46 12.94 28.93
N ALA A 350 11.50 11.73 28.36
CA ALA A 350 12.70 10.89 28.33
C ALA A 350 13.86 11.54 27.54
N TYR A 351 13.55 12.29 26.48
CA TYR A 351 14.54 13.06 25.73
C TYR A 351 15.13 14.21 26.56
N HIS A 352 14.28 15.00 27.23
CA HIS A 352 14.73 16.14 28.04
C HIS A 352 15.52 15.71 29.28
N SER A 353 15.10 14.64 29.98
CA SER A 353 15.85 14.13 31.13
C SER A 353 17.24 13.63 30.75
N ARG A 354 17.42 13.06 29.55
CA ARG A 354 18.76 12.70 29.04
C ARG A 354 19.64 13.90 28.69
N GLN A 355 19.06 15.01 28.21
CA GLN A 355 19.83 16.22 27.98
C GLN A 355 20.38 16.81 29.28
N GLU A 356 19.61 16.78 30.37
CA GLU A 356 20.08 17.21 31.70
C GLU A 356 21.19 16.31 32.23
N VAL A 357 21.10 14.98 32.03
CA VAL A 357 22.14 14.03 32.46
C VAL A 357 23.44 14.19 31.66
N ILE A 358 23.36 14.50 30.36
CA ILE A 358 24.56 14.78 29.53
C ILE A 358 25.23 16.10 29.92
N PHE A 359 24.45 17.10 30.37
CA PHE A 359 25.00 18.37 30.86
C PHE A 359 25.67 18.26 32.24
N PHE A 360 25.40 17.19 32.99
CA PHE A 360 26.11 16.88 34.26
C PHE A 360 27.32 15.94 34.06
N LEU A 361 27.52 15.40 32.85
CA LEU A 361 28.61 14.49 32.50
C LEU A 361 29.63 15.08 31.51
N LEU A 362 29.52 16.38 31.21
CA LEU A 362 30.53 17.22 30.54
C LEU A 362 30.95 18.33 31.51
#